data_AF-A0A2E3HR23-F1
#
_entry.id   AF-A0A2E3HR23-F1
#
_cell.length_a   1.000
_cell.length_b   1.000
_cell.length_c   1.000
_cell.angle_alpha   90.00
_cell.angle_beta   90.00
_cell.angle_gamma   90.00
#
_symmetry.space_group_name_H-M   'P 1'
#
loop_
_entity.id
_entity.type
_entity.pdbx_description
1 polymer ?
#
loop_
_entity_poly.entity_id
_entity_poly.type
_entity_poly.pdbx_seq_one_letter_code
_entity_poly.pdbx_strand_id
1 'polypeptide(L)'
;MSFALINKNNNNVCQFVATDDDCFEVHEDYFWTDIPDETIDGMQPADFSYEPSNGSVIPIVYAEPDYHFLRRLDYDELSVEQQLNLLWKDMDAGLVPGKDGNWYKAIKAIKDAHTE
;
A
#
# COMPACT_ATOMS: atom_id res chain seq x y z
N MET A 1 -6.87 -6.54 -29.14
CA MET A 1 -6.36 -5.16 -28.94
C MET A 1 -7.30 -4.55 -27.94
N SER A 2 -6.75 -4.09 -26.82
CA SER A 2 -7.49 -3.53 -25.70
C SER A 2 -7.25 -2.03 -25.67
N PHE A 3 -8.01 -1.29 -24.88
CA PHE A 3 -7.90 0.16 -24.78
C PHE A 3 -7.70 0.59 -23.34
N ALA A 4 -6.88 1.62 -23.15
CA ALA A 4 -6.62 2.24 -21.86
C ALA A 4 -7.20 3.66 -21.82
N LEU A 5 -7.93 3.98 -20.76
CA LEU A 5 -8.37 5.34 -20.46
C LEU A 5 -7.27 6.07 -19.71
N ILE A 6 -6.76 7.16 -20.28
CA ILE A 6 -5.65 7.92 -19.72
C ILE A 6 -6.13 9.28 -19.24
N ASN A 7 -5.68 9.70 -18.05
CA ASN A 7 -5.83 11.06 -17.57
C ASN A 7 -4.63 11.92 -18.02
N LYS A 8 -4.87 12.93 -18.85
CA LYS A 8 -3.83 13.80 -19.44
C LYS A 8 -3.08 14.65 -18.41
N ASN A 9 -3.69 14.90 -17.25
CA ASN A 9 -3.14 15.80 -16.24
C ASN A 9 -2.04 15.14 -15.40
N ASN A 10 -2.07 13.81 -15.26
CA ASN A 10 -1.12 13.07 -14.41
C ASN A 10 -0.59 11.78 -15.05
N ASN A 11 -1.00 11.47 -16.29
CA ASN A 11 -0.63 10.26 -17.03
C ASN A 11 -1.09 8.95 -16.36
N ASN A 12 -2.03 9.00 -15.41
CA ASN A 12 -2.55 7.79 -14.79
C ASN A 12 -3.44 7.03 -15.77
N VAL A 13 -3.32 5.69 -15.73
CA VAL A 13 -4.23 4.79 -16.41
C VAL A 13 -5.42 4.53 -15.48
N CYS A 14 -6.61 4.90 -15.92
CA CYS A 14 -7.83 4.84 -15.11
C CYS A 14 -8.59 3.52 -15.30
N GLN A 15 -8.58 2.98 -16.53
CA GLN A 15 -9.40 1.82 -16.88
C GLN A 15 -8.81 1.10 -18.10
N PHE A 16 -9.02 -0.21 -18.16
CA PHE A 16 -8.85 -1.02 -19.37
C PHE A 16 -10.20 -1.51 -19.87
N VAL A 17 -10.37 -1.56 -21.19
CA VAL A 17 -11.49 -2.22 -21.86
C VAL A 17 -10.98 -3.11 -22.98
N ALA A 18 -11.73 -4.18 -23.27
CA ALA A 18 -11.28 -5.21 -24.22
C ALA A 18 -11.51 -4.83 -25.68
N THR A 19 -12.47 -3.93 -25.96
CA THR A 19 -12.88 -3.58 -27.31
C THR A 19 -13.17 -2.08 -27.44
N ASP A 20 -13.12 -1.56 -28.66
CA ASP A 20 -13.42 -0.15 -28.95
C ASP A 20 -14.91 0.19 -28.70
N ASP A 21 -15.81 -0.80 -28.84
CA ASP A 21 -17.24 -0.63 -28.57
C ASP A 21 -17.52 -0.37 -27.08
N ASP A 22 -16.60 -0.74 -26.19
CA ASP A 22 -16.66 -0.47 -24.75
C ASP A 22 -16.09 0.92 -24.40
N CYS A 23 -15.41 1.59 -25.35
CA CYS A 23 -14.98 2.97 -25.18
C CYS A 23 -16.21 3.90 -25.20
N PHE A 24 -16.17 4.92 -24.36
CA PHE A 24 -17.22 5.94 -24.29
C PHE A 24 -16.63 7.35 -24.41
N GLU A 25 -17.49 8.32 -24.70
CA GLU A 25 -17.11 9.73 -24.74
C GLU A 25 -16.65 10.19 -23.36
N VAL A 26 -15.45 10.77 -23.30
CA VAL A 26 -14.81 11.21 -22.06
C VAL A 26 -14.59 12.71 -22.08
N HIS A 27 -14.42 13.29 -20.88
CA HIS A 27 -14.04 14.69 -20.75
C HIS A 27 -12.72 14.97 -21.49
N GLU A 28 -12.49 16.22 -21.91
CA GLU A 28 -11.30 16.62 -22.68
C GLU A 28 -9.97 16.34 -21.96
N ASP A 29 -10.00 16.20 -20.64
CA ASP A 29 -8.86 15.81 -19.81
C ASP A 29 -8.46 14.33 -19.96
N TYR A 30 -9.26 13.54 -20.66
CA TYR A 30 -9.04 12.12 -20.83
C TYR A 30 -9.00 11.75 -22.31
N PHE A 31 -8.43 10.59 -22.60
CA PHE A 31 -8.47 9.98 -23.93
C PHE A 31 -8.26 8.48 -23.82
N TRP A 32 -8.75 7.77 -24.84
CA TRP A 32 -8.50 6.35 -25.03
C TRP A 32 -7.26 6.15 -25.90
N THR A 33 -6.45 5.15 -25.57
CA THR A 33 -5.33 4.70 -26.39
C THR A 33 -5.33 3.19 -26.53
N ASP A 34 -4.96 2.70 -27.71
CA ASP A 34 -4.75 1.29 -27.98
C ASP A 34 -3.60 0.72 -27.14
N ILE A 35 -3.77 -0.50 -26.64
CA ILE A 35 -2.75 -1.28 -25.96
C ILE A 35 -2.78 -2.76 -26.40
N PRO A 36 -1.63 -3.46 -26.40
CA PRO A 36 -1.61 -4.91 -26.65
C PRO A 36 -2.33 -5.68 -25.54
N ASP A 37 -3.10 -6.71 -25.89
CA ASP A 37 -3.86 -7.52 -24.91
C ASP A 37 -2.94 -8.24 -23.91
N GLU A 38 -1.75 -8.63 -24.36
CA GLU A 38 -0.74 -9.29 -23.52
C GLU A 38 -0.20 -8.39 -22.40
N THR A 39 -0.39 -7.06 -22.53
CA THR A 39 0.15 -6.09 -21.57
C THR A 39 -0.65 -6.03 -20.26
N ILE A 40 -1.88 -6.53 -20.21
CA ILE A 40 -2.81 -6.32 -19.08
C ILE A 40 -3.18 -7.60 -18.30
N ASP A 41 -2.67 -8.77 -18.68
CA ASP A 41 -3.08 -10.04 -18.06
C ASP A 41 -2.69 -10.09 -16.57
N GLY A 42 -3.70 -10.21 -15.70
CA GLY A 42 -3.53 -10.25 -14.24
C GLY A 42 -3.15 -8.94 -13.55
N MET A 43 -3.07 -7.81 -14.26
CA MET A 43 -2.69 -6.51 -13.71
C MET A 43 -3.86 -5.52 -13.66
N GLN A 44 -3.78 -4.52 -12.78
CA GLN A 44 -4.78 -3.47 -12.64
C GLN A 44 -4.33 -2.19 -13.35
N PRO A 45 -5.25 -1.30 -13.77
CA PRO A 45 -4.90 0.01 -14.33
C PRO A 45 -3.88 0.80 -13.48
N ALA A 46 -4.00 0.71 -12.15
CA ALA A 46 -3.10 1.36 -11.20
C ALA A 46 -1.64 0.87 -11.26
N ASP A 47 -1.38 -0.27 -11.90
CA ASP A 47 -0.04 -0.81 -12.11
C ASP A 47 0.66 -0.20 -13.33
N PHE A 48 0.02 0.74 -14.04
CA PHE A 48 0.54 1.35 -15.27
C PHE A 48 0.51 2.87 -15.24
N SER A 49 1.40 3.46 -16.03
CA SER A 49 1.45 4.88 -16.32
C SER A 49 1.58 5.09 -17.83
N TYR A 50 1.03 6.19 -18.33
CA TYR A 50 1.21 6.62 -19.71
C TYR A 50 2.53 7.38 -19.86
N GLU A 51 3.30 7.09 -20.91
CA GLU A 51 4.53 7.78 -21.27
C GLU A 51 4.27 8.67 -22.51
N PRO A 52 4.06 9.98 -22.32
CA PRO A 52 3.68 10.88 -23.42
C PRO A 52 4.74 10.99 -24.51
N SER A 53 6.02 10.71 -24.21
CA SER A 53 7.10 10.83 -25.19
C SER A 53 7.05 9.79 -26.31
N ASN A 54 6.46 8.62 -26.04
CA ASN A 54 6.34 7.53 -27.00
C ASN A 54 4.90 7.01 -27.17
N GLY A 55 3.94 7.60 -26.46
CA GLY A 55 2.53 7.22 -26.52
C GLY A 55 2.23 5.83 -25.96
N SER A 56 3.11 5.27 -25.13
CA SER A 56 2.98 3.90 -24.63
C SER A 56 2.43 3.89 -23.20
N VAL A 57 1.64 2.87 -22.89
CA VAL A 57 1.27 2.52 -21.52
C VAL A 57 2.32 1.54 -20.99
N ILE A 58 3.02 1.92 -19.94
CA ILE A 58 4.14 1.16 -19.37
C ILE A 58 3.85 0.74 -17.93
N PRO A 59 4.28 -0.46 -17.50
CA PRO A 59 4.17 -0.87 -16.10
C PRO A 59 4.94 0.08 -15.19
N ILE A 60 4.37 0.41 -14.04
CA ILE A 60 5.06 1.13 -12.97
C ILE A 60 6.02 0.16 -12.32
N VAL A 61 7.31 0.47 -12.40
CA VAL A 61 8.35 -0.25 -11.64
C VAL A 61 8.44 0.39 -10.27
N TYR A 62 7.81 -0.24 -9.28
CA TYR A 62 8.01 0.14 -7.88
C TYR A 62 9.44 -0.20 -7.46
N ALA A 63 10.17 0.79 -6.98
CA ALA A 63 11.47 0.54 -6.37
C ALA A 63 11.29 -0.38 -5.16
N GLU A 64 12.21 -1.32 -4.98
CA GLU A 64 12.22 -2.12 -3.75
C GLU A 64 12.29 -1.17 -2.54
N PRO A 65 11.39 -1.33 -1.56
CA PRO A 65 11.41 -0.50 -0.37
C PRO A 65 12.73 -0.68 0.38
N ASP A 66 13.24 0.40 0.97
CA ASP A 66 14.45 0.32 1.79
C ASP A 66 14.21 -0.48 3.07
N TYR A 67 15.31 -0.91 3.71
CA TYR A 67 15.24 -1.70 4.93
C TYR A 67 14.57 -0.96 6.11
N HIS A 68 14.58 0.38 6.15
CA HIS A 68 13.90 1.15 7.19
C HIS A 68 12.39 1.10 7.01
N PHE A 69 11.90 1.19 5.77
CA PHE A 69 10.49 1.08 5.45
C PHE A 69 9.97 -0.32 5.76
N LEU A 70 10.68 -1.35 5.31
CA LEU A 70 10.32 -2.75 5.60
C LEU A 70 10.21 -2.99 7.10
N ARG A 71 11.21 -2.59 7.90
CA ARG A 71 11.17 -2.76 9.37
C ARG A 71 10.03 -2.02 10.08
N ARG A 72 9.41 -1.02 9.43
CA ARG A 72 8.24 -0.32 9.98
C ARG A 72 6.93 -1.03 9.70
N LEU A 73 6.87 -1.85 8.66
CA LEU A 73 5.65 -2.53 8.22
C LEU A 73 5.63 -4.02 8.56
N ASP A 74 6.80 -4.63 8.69
CA ASP A 74 6.99 -6.08 8.84
C ASP A 74 6.79 -6.57 10.28
N TYR A 75 5.85 -5.96 11.01
CA TYR A 75 5.51 -6.36 12.38
C TYR A 75 4.52 -7.55 12.44
N ASP A 76 4.38 -8.34 11.36
CA ASP A 76 3.57 -9.57 11.29
C ASP A 76 2.19 -9.47 11.96
N GLU A 77 1.30 -8.62 11.41
CA GLU A 77 -0.06 -8.36 11.92
C GLU A 77 -0.15 -7.85 13.37
N LEU A 78 0.97 -7.63 14.07
CA LEU A 78 0.96 -7.10 15.43
C LEU A 78 0.55 -5.63 15.42
N SER A 79 -0.69 -5.37 15.84
CA SER A 79 -1.15 -4.04 16.20
C SER A 79 -0.22 -3.39 17.24
N VAL A 80 -0.20 -2.06 17.30
CA VAL A 80 0.63 -1.30 18.25
C VAL A 80 0.32 -1.75 19.69
N GLU A 81 -0.94 -2.02 19.99
CA GLU A 81 -1.41 -2.51 21.27
C GLU A 81 -0.81 -3.89 21.61
N GLN A 82 -0.73 -4.80 20.63
CA GLN A 82 -0.12 -6.11 20.83
C GLN A 82 1.40 -6.01 21.03
N GLN A 83 2.08 -5.17 20.26
CA GLN A 83 3.53 -4.93 20.44
C GLN A 83 3.83 -4.41 21.85
N LEU A 84 3.07 -3.43 22.33
CA LEU A 84 3.22 -2.87 23.67
C LEU A 84 2.86 -3.90 24.76
N ASN A 85 1.86 -4.74 24.53
CA ASN A 85 1.49 -5.80 25.47
C ASN A 85 2.53 -6.92 25.56
N LEU A 86 3.20 -7.26 24.44
CA LEU A 86 4.33 -8.19 24.43
C LEU A 86 5.51 -7.62 25.23
N LEU A 87 5.88 -6.37 24.98
CA LEU A 87 6.92 -5.68 25.75
C LEU A 87 6.62 -5.68 27.25
N TRP A 88 5.36 -5.36 27.62
CA TRP A 88 4.91 -5.43 29.01
C TRP A 88 5.12 -6.82 29.62
N LYS A 89 4.68 -7.88 28.92
CA LYS A 89 4.80 -9.26 29.40
C LYS A 89 6.26 -9.66 29.60
N ASP A 90 7.14 -9.31 28.66
CA ASP A 90 8.57 -9.63 28.76
C ASP A 90 9.24 -8.87 29.92
N MET A 91 8.84 -7.61 30.16
CA MET A 91 9.31 -6.85 31.31
C MET A 91 8.78 -7.40 32.64
N ASP A 92 7.51 -7.82 32.70
CA ASP A 92 6.92 -8.41 33.90
C ASP A 92 7.56 -9.76 34.24
N ALA A 93 7.82 -10.58 33.21
CA ALA A 93 8.54 -11.85 33.30
C ALA A 93 10.04 -11.69 33.61
N GLY A 94 10.58 -10.47 33.56
CA GLY A 94 11.99 -10.17 33.83
C GLY A 94 12.95 -10.51 32.68
N LEU A 95 12.43 -10.75 31.48
CA LEU A 95 13.22 -10.98 30.25
C LEU A 95 13.82 -9.67 29.72
N VAL A 96 13.11 -8.55 29.91
CA VAL A 96 13.57 -7.20 29.56
C VAL A 96 13.71 -6.34 30.83
N PRO A 97 14.84 -5.66 31.04
CA PRO A 97 15.01 -4.77 32.19
C PRO A 97 14.12 -3.52 32.08
N GLY A 98 13.73 -2.95 33.22
CA GLY A 98 12.96 -1.72 33.28
C GLY A 98 11.62 -1.82 34.01
N LYS A 99 11.38 -2.90 34.75
CA LYS A 99 10.23 -3.07 35.66
C LYS A 99 10.06 -1.92 36.66
N ASP A 100 11.16 -1.23 36.98
CA ASP A 100 11.16 -0.06 37.87
C ASP A 100 10.91 1.28 37.16
N GLY A 101 10.81 1.29 35.83
CA GLY A 101 10.63 2.47 35.01
C GLY A 101 9.22 3.07 35.10
N ASN A 102 9.11 4.37 34.78
CA ASN A 102 7.83 5.09 34.84
C ASN A 102 6.79 4.53 33.87
N TRP A 103 7.22 4.09 32.68
CA TRP A 103 6.32 3.46 31.70
C TRP A 103 5.68 2.19 32.27
N TYR A 104 6.50 1.28 32.80
CA TYR A 104 6.02 0.03 33.39
C TYR A 104 5.04 0.30 34.53
N LYS A 105 5.39 1.19 35.46
CA LYS A 105 4.52 1.56 36.60
C LYS A 105 3.17 2.12 36.14
N ALA A 106 3.15 2.96 35.11
CA ALA A 106 1.92 3.53 34.56
C ALA A 106 1.03 2.46 33.92
N ILE A 107 1.60 1.59 33.07
CA ILE A 107 0.84 0.48 32.43
C ILE A 107 0.34 -0.51 33.48
N LYS A 108 1.15 -0.82 34.50
CA LYS A 108 0.75 -1.67 35.62
C LYS A 108 -0.49 -1.15 36.32
N ALA A 109 -0.50 0.14 36.68
CA ALA A 109 -1.63 0.76 37.38
C ALA A 109 -2.93 0.69 36.57
N ILE A 110 -2.86 0.87 35.25
CA ILE A 110 -4.02 0.75 34.35
C ILE A 110 -4.53 -0.70 34.32
N LYS A 111 -3.63 -1.69 34.14
CA LYS A 111 -4.00 -3.11 34.10
C LYS A 111 -4.54 -3.62 35.44
N ASP A 112 -3.95 -3.20 36.55
CA ASP A 112 -4.42 -3.54 37.89
C ASP A 112 -5.83 -2.94 38.15
N ALA A 113 -6.14 -1.77 37.59
CA ALA A 113 -7.45 -1.10 37.71
C ALA A 113 -8.53 -1.69 36.79
N HIS A 114 -8.13 -2.34 35.70
CA HIS A 114 -9.02 -2.93 34.69
C HIS A 114 -8.60 -4.38 34.41
N THR A 115 -8.91 -5.26 35.36
CA THR A 115 -8.69 -6.71 35.25
C THR A 115 -9.79 -7.33 34.39
N GLU A 116 -9.39 -8.12 33.39
CA GLU A 116 -10.25 -9.17 32.80
C GLU A 116 -10.26 -10.41 33.70
#